data_AF-A0A3P7LYS5-F1
#
_entry.id   AF-A0A3P7LYS5-F1
#
_cell.length_a   1.000
_cell.length_b   1.000
_cell.length_c   1.000
_cell.angle_alpha   90.00
_cell.angle_beta   90.00
_cell.angle_gamma   90.00
#
_symmetry.space_group_name_H-M   'P 1'
#
loop_
_entity.id
_entity.type
_entity.pdbx_description
1 polymer ?
#
loop_
_entity_poly.entity_id
_entity_poly.type
_entity_poly.pdbx_seq_one_letter_code
_entity_poly.pdbx_strand_id
1 'polypeptide(L)'
;MDFNSLYPSIIQEFNLCFTTMDRSFLTATSTDDATQSTESQDLISALIASVTSGGSGGDGSGANSDQQSRLPTSRASGILPMELRRLVDSRREVKKLIAAAGDSDPVRCAQWNIRQMALKITANSVYGCLGFAASRFCARGLAALVTGLGRALLVNTRDIVENMDYEVVYGDTDSIMVNTNSKDLLNALAIGEKVKHEVNRRFR
;
A
#
# COMPACT_ATOMS: atom_id res chain seq x y z
N MET A 1 7.76 -6.82 -11.80
CA MET A 1 7.22 -7.22 -10.48
C MET A 1 6.11 -6.25 -10.11
N ASP A 2 5.12 -6.68 -9.34
CA ASP A 2 3.92 -5.89 -9.04
C ASP A 2 3.42 -6.19 -7.61
N PHE A 3 2.90 -5.17 -6.92
CA PHE A 3 2.29 -5.29 -5.61
C PHE A 3 0.84 -5.77 -5.73
N ASN A 4 0.49 -6.82 -4.97
CA ASN A 4 -0.89 -7.26 -4.90
C ASN A 4 -1.76 -6.25 -4.15
N SER A 5 -2.54 -5.46 -4.89
CA SER A 5 -3.51 -4.50 -4.32
C SER A 5 -2.84 -3.48 -3.39
N LEU A 6 -1.93 -2.68 -3.94
CA LEU A 6 -1.09 -1.72 -3.22
C LEU A 6 -1.87 -0.84 -2.21
N TYR A 7 -2.87 -0.06 -2.67
CA TYR A 7 -3.60 0.86 -1.77
C TYR A 7 -4.40 0.16 -0.67
N PRO A 8 -5.20 -0.90 -0.96
CA PRO A 8 -5.82 -1.69 0.11
C PRO A 8 -4.82 -2.26 1.13
N SER A 9 -3.63 -2.68 0.69
CA SER A 9 -2.59 -3.20 1.58
C SER A 9 -2.00 -2.11 2.46
N ILE A 10 -1.69 -0.93 1.92
CA ILE A 10 -1.20 0.23 2.68
C ILE A 10 -2.22 0.65 3.76
N ILE A 11 -3.50 0.73 3.40
CA ILE A 11 -4.55 1.10 4.35
C ILE A 11 -4.62 0.10 5.52
N GLN A 12 -4.49 -1.19 5.22
CA GLN A 12 -4.51 -2.25 6.23
C GLN A 12 -3.27 -2.25 7.11
N GLU A 13 -2.08 -2.17 6.52
CA GLU A 13 -0.81 -2.28 7.22
C GLU A 13 -0.58 -1.11 8.17
N PHE A 14 -0.88 0.11 7.72
CA PHE A 14 -0.72 1.32 8.51
C PHE A 14 -1.97 1.70 9.32
N ASN A 15 -2.97 0.82 9.37
CA ASN A 15 -4.22 1.00 10.08
C ASN A 15 -4.91 2.36 9.78
N LEU A 16 -4.93 2.77 8.51
CA LEU A 16 -5.40 4.10 8.10
C LEU A 16 -6.94 4.15 8.08
N CYS A 17 -7.52 4.91 8.99
CA CYS A 17 -8.97 5.05 9.10
C CYS A 17 -9.35 6.38 9.77
N PHE A 18 -10.57 6.86 9.51
CA PHE A 18 -11.17 8.00 10.21
C PHE A 18 -11.21 7.81 11.73
N THR A 19 -11.28 6.56 12.20
CA THR A 19 -11.38 6.21 13.61
C THR A 19 -10.02 6.04 14.29
N THR A 20 -8.93 5.97 13.53
CA THR A 20 -7.59 5.64 14.03
C THR A 20 -6.64 6.82 13.91
N MET A 21 -6.80 7.66 12.87
CA MET A 21 -6.03 8.89 12.68
C MET A 21 -6.49 10.00 13.63
N ASP A 22 -5.56 10.86 14.03
CA ASP A 22 -5.85 11.97 14.92
C ASP A 22 -6.73 13.03 14.24
N ARG A 23 -7.68 13.59 15.00
CA ARG A 23 -8.64 14.58 14.47
C ARG A 23 -7.96 15.86 13.99
N SER A 24 -6.85 16.26 14.61
CA SER A 24 -6.04 17.40 14.17
C SER A 24 -5.51 17.19 12.74
N PHE A 25 -4.99 15.99 12.45
CA PHE A 25 -4.55 15.64 11.10
C PHE A 25 -5.72 15.68 10.11
N LEU A 26 -6.84 15.04 10.43
CA LEU A 26 -8.00 14.98 9.54
C LEU A 26 -8.57 16.38 9.26
N THR A 27 -8.62 17.26 10.26
CA THR A 27 -9.13 18.63 10.09
C THR A 27 -8.16 19.51 9.31
N ALA A 28 -6.86 19.49 9.65
CA ALA A 28 -5.84 20.26 8.96
C ALA A 28 -5.74 19.92 7.46
N THR A 29 -5.97 18.65 7.11
CA THR A 29 -5.84 18.16 5.73
C THR A 29 -7.15 18.10 4.94
N SER A 30 -8.25 18.63 5.49
CA SER A 30 -9.58 18.65 4.85
C SER A 30 -9.92 19.98 4.16
N THR A 31 -9.18 21.06 4.42
CA THR A 31 -9.48 22.42 3.96
C THR A 31 -8.84 22.71 2.59
N ASP A 32 -9.57 23.45 1.75
CA ASP A 32 -9.11 23.90 0.42
C ASP A 32 -8.31 25.21 0.46
N ASP A 33 -7.89 25.64 1.65
CA ASP A 33 -7.20 26.92 1.81
C ASP A 33 -5.74 26.81 1.36
N ALA A 34 -5.34 27.64 0.40
CA ALA A 34 -4.03 27.57 -0.25
C ALA A 34 -2.88 27.74 0.77
N THR A 35 -3.11 28.49 1.84
CA THR A 35 -2.16 28.71 2.96
C THR A 35 -1.94 27.48 3.83
N GLN A 36 -2.95 26.62 4.00
CA GLN A 36 -2.86 25.37 4.78
C GLN A 36 -2.33 24.19 3.96
N SER A 37 -2.18 24.38 2.64
CA SER A 37 -1.70 23.32 1.73
C SER A 37 -0.24 22.94 2.01
N THR A 38 0.64 23.89 2.33
CA THR A 38 2.04 23.62 2.64
C THR A 38 2.20 22.88 3.97
N GLU A 39 1.56 23.37 5.03
CA GLU A 39 1.59 22.70 6.35
C GLU A 39 1.01 21.28 6.29
N SER A 40 -0.06 21.08 5.52
CA SER A 40 -0.65 19.76 5.29
C SER A 40 0.31 18.80 4.58
N GLN A 41 1.02 19.28 3.56
CA GLN A 41 2.03 18.49 2.84
C GLN A 41 3.23 18.16 3.73
N ASP A 42 3.65 19.09 4.58
CA ASP A 42 4.74 18.87 5.53
C ASP A 42 4.37 17.82 6.59
N LEU A 43 3.15 17.87 7.12
CA LEU A 43 2.64 16.85 8.05
C LEU A 43 2.59 15.45 7.41
N ILE A 44 2.10 15.37 6.17
CA ILE A 44 2.06 14.10 5.41
C ILE A 44 3.48 13.59 5.16
N SER A 45 4.39 14.48 4.75
CA SER A 45 5.79 14.14 4.49
C SER A 45 6.51 13.67 5.76
N ALA A 46 6.25 14.31 6.91
CA ALA A 46 6.78 13.90 8.21
C ALA A 46 6.27 12.52 8.63
N LEU A 47 4.98 12.23 8.43
CA LEU A 47 4.40 10.92 8.68
C LEU A 47 5.04 9.85 7.80
N ILE A 48 5.19 10.12 6.50
CA ILE A 48 5.85 9.20 5.56
C ILE A 48 7.31 8.96 5.97
N ALA A 49 8.05 10.02 6.30
CA ALA A 49 9.43 9.93 6.75
C ALA A 49 9.55 9.05 8.01
N SER A 50 8.63 9.19 8.98
CA SER A 50 8.63 8.37 10.19
C SER A 50 8.51 6.86 9.92
N VAL A 51 7.85 6.48 8.83
CA VAL A 51 7.71 5.08 8.40
C VAL A 51 8.96 4.60 7.67
N THR A 52 9.49 5.42 6.75
CA THR A 52 10.63 5.03 5.93
C THR A 52 11.95 5.04 6.69
N SER A 53 12.08 5.87 7.74
CA SER A 53 13.30 5.96 8.57
C SER A 53 13.35 4.96 9.73
N GLY A 54 12.29 4.18 9.98
CA GLY A 54 12.14 3.30 11.16
C GLY A 54 12.88 1.95 11.13
N GLY A 55 13.85 1.76 10.24
CA GLY A 55 14.58 0.49 10.04
C GLY A 55 15.89 0.34 10.79
N SER A 56 16.25 1.23 11.73
CA SER A 56 17.41 1.05 12.62
C SER A 56 16.93 0.82 14.04
N GLY A 57 17.01 -0.44 14.50
CA GLY A 57 16.79 -0.79 15.89
C GLY A 57 17.83 -0.12 16.79
N GLY A 58 17.36 0.76 17.67
CA GLY A 58 18.13 1.34 18.76
C GLY A 58 17.28 1.33 20.01
N ASP A 59 17.50 0.32 20.85
CA ASP A 59 17.10 0.32 22.25
C ASP A 59 17.92 1.43 22.95
N GLY A 60 17.25 2.44 23.51
CA GLY A 60 17.93 3.64 23.99
C GLY A 60 16.97 4.58 24.70
N SER A 61 16.98 4.49 26.03
CA SER A 61 16.31 5.41 26.96
C SER A 61 16.68 6.87 26.70
N GLY A 62 15.67 7.75 26.59
CA GLY A 62 15.85 9.19 26.49
C GLY A 62 14.53 9.93 26.42
N ALA A 63 14.14 10.54 27.53
CA ALA A 63 12.89 11.28 27.71
C ALA A 63 12.84 12.60 26.93
N ASN A 64 11.59 12.97 26.57
CA ASN A 64 11.07 14.29 26.16
C ASN A 64 11.44 14.90 24.80
N SER A 65 10.53 14.70 23.83
CA SER A 65 9.91 15.81 23.08
C SER A 65 8.51 15.38 22.62
N ASP A 66 7.49 16.01 23.18
CA ASP A 66 6.07 15.85 22.86
C ASP A 66 5.78 16.08 21.37
N GLN A 67 4.85 15.26 20.84
CA GLN A 67 4.14 15.45 19.56
C GLN A 67 4.85 15.01 18.26
N GLN A 68 5.57 13.90 18.27
CA GLN A 68 5.83 13.17 17.02
C GLN A 68 4.55 12.43 16.59
N SER A 69 3.83 12.96 15.60
CA SER A 69 2.71 12.29 14.96
C SER A 69 3.19 10.95 14.37
N ARG A 70 2.84 9.83 15.00
CA ARG A 70 3.13 8.48 14.51
C ARG A 70 1.86 7.84 13.98
N LEU A 71 1.99 6.93 13.02
CA LEU A 71 0.85 6.20 12.48
C LEU A 71 0.20 5.27 13.53
N PRO A 72 -1.13 5.06 13.46
CA PRO A 72 -1.90 4.40 14.52
C PRO A 72 -1.80 2.86 14.52
N THR A 73 -0.65 2.30 14.15
CA THR A 73 -0.45 0.86 13.94
C THR A 73 -0.67 0.01 15.21
N SER A 74 -0.51 0.60 16.40
CA SER A 74 -0.68 -0.09 17.69
C SER A 74 -2.13 -0.09 18.23
N ARG A 75 -3.08 0.57 17.56
CA ARG A 75 -4.49 0.66 18.00
C ARG A 75 -5.33 -0.50 17.46
N ALA A 76 -6.55 -0.64 17.98
CA ALA A 76 -7.54 -1.54 17.37
C ALA A 76 -7.74 -1.21 15.88
N SER A 77 -7.96 -2.26 15.07
CA SER A 77 -8.14 -2.12 13.63
C SER A 77 -9.32 -1.18 13.33
N GLY A 78 -9.06 -0.16 12.54
CA GLY A 78 -10.09 0.75 12.05
C GLY A 78 -11.11 0.02 11.17
N ILE A 79 -12.26 0.68 10.96
CA ILE A 79 -13.36 0.17 10.13
C ILE A 79 -12.90 -0.03 8.68
N LEU A 80 -12.15 0.93 8.11
CA LEU A 80 -11.66 0.84 6.73
C LEU A 80 -10.71 -0.36 6.51
N PRO A 81 -9.64 -0.55 7.30
CA PRO A 81 -8.82 -1.76 7.26
C PRO A 81 -9.62 -3.05 7.36
N MET A 82 -10.62 -3.09 8.24
CA MET A 82 -11.44 -4.28 8.48
C MET A 82 -12.29 -4.65 7.26
N GLU A 83 -12.99 -3.68 6.67
CA GLU A 83 -13.81 -3.92 5.47
C GLU A 83 -12.96 -4.25 4.24
N LEU A 84 -11.81 -3.59 4.09
CA LEU A 84 -10.86 -3.92 3.02
C LEU A 84 -10.31 -5.33 3.17
N ARG A 85 -9.96 -5.74 4.40
CA ARG A 85 -9.52 -7.11 4.69
C ARG A 85 -10.58 -8.13 4.28
N ARG A 86 -11.84 -7.89 4.64
CA ARG A 86 -12.96 -8.76 4.24
C ARG A 86 -13.08 -8.89 2.72
N LEU A 87 -12.94 -7.81 1.96
CA LEU A 87 -12.98 -7.82 0.50
C LEU A 87 -11.78 -8.57 -0.11
N VAL A 88 -10.57 -8.31 0.39
CA VAL A 88 -9.33 -8.95 -0.07
C VAL A 88 -9.34 -10.44 0.24
N ASP A 89 -9.76 -10.84 1.43
CA ASP A 89 -9.89 -12.24 1.83
C ASP A 89 -10.95 -12.96 0.97
N SER A 90 -12.11 -12.33 0.76
CA SER A 90 -13.14 -12.88 -0.13
C SER A 90 -12.60 -13.07 -1.55
N ARG A 91 -11.78 -12.15 -2.05
CA ARG A 91 -11.13 -12.27 -3.36
C ARG A 91 -10.13 -13.41 -3.39
N ARG A 92 -9.35 -13.59 -2.32
CA ARG A 92 -8.39 -14.70 -2.19
C ARG A 92 -9.08 -16.04 -2.25
N GLU A 93 -10.21 -16.21 -1.57
CA GLU A 93 -10.98 -17.45 -1.63
C GLU A 93 -11.54 -17.73 -3.04
N VAL A 94 -12.05 -16.72 -3.74
CA VAL A 94 -12.48 -16.90 -5.15
C VAL A 94 -11.30 -17.28 -6.05
N LYS A 95 -10.12 -16.69 -5.87
CA LYS A 95 -8.91 -17.08 -6.63
C LYS A 95 -8.48 -18.51 -6.34
N LYS A 96 -8.61 -18.99 -5.10
CA LYS A 96 -8.36 -20.41 -4.76
C LYS A 96 -9.31 -21.34 -5.50
N LEU A 97 -10.60 -20.98 -5.60
CA LEU A 97 -11.58 -21.76 -6.35
C LEU A 97 -11.23 -21.85 -7.84
N ILE A 98 -10.78 -20.74 -8.44
CA ILE A 98 -10.32 -20.71 -9.84
C ILE A 98 -9.11 -21.64 -10.02
N ALA A 99 -8.12 -21.55 -9.13
CA ALA A 99 -6.93 -22.39 -9.19
C ALA A 99 -7.24 -23.89 -8.97
N ALA A 100 -8.20 -24.21 -8.11
CA ALA A 100 -8.61 -25.58 -7.83
C ALA A 100 -9.41 -26.23 -8.96
N ALA A 101 -10.19 -25.45 -9.72
CA ALA A 101 -11.02 -25.97 -10.79
C ALA A 101 -10.26 -26.23 -12.10
N GLY A 102 -9.17 -25.49 -12.34
CA GLY A 102 -8.39 -25.59 -13.57
C GLY A 102 -9.25 -25.41 -14.82
N ASP A 103 -9.02 -26.26 -15.84
CA ASP A 103 -9.73 -26.24 -17.13
C ASP A 103 -11.01 -27.11 -17.13
N SER A 104 -11.47 -27.59 -15.97
CA SER A 104 -12.57 -28.56 -15.88
C SER A 104 -13.94 -27.96 -16.25
N ASP A 105 -14.15 -26.68 -15.96
CA ASP A 105 -15.40 -25.96 -16.25
C ASP A 105 -15.11 -24.51 -16.67
N PRO A 106 -15.01 -24.22 -17.99
CA PRO A 106 -14.65 -22.90 -18.47
C PRO A 106 -15.71 -21.83 -18.14
N VAL A 107 -16.99 -22.21 -18.06
CA VAL A 107 -18.08 -21.28 -17.75
C VAL A 107 -17.98 -20.84 -16.29
N ARG A 108 -17.74 -21.77 -15.38
CA ARG A 108 -17.61 -21.48 -13.96
C ARG A 108 -16.33 -20.71 -13.65
N CYS A 109 -15.22 -21.05 -14.30
CA CYS A 109 -13.98 -20.26 -14.23
C CYS A 109 -14.19 -18.82 -14.72
N ALA A 110 -14.95 -18.60 -15.79
CA ALA A 110 -15.31 -17.26 -16.24
C ALA A 110 -16.16 -16.50 -15.19
N GLN A 111 -17.16 -17.14 -14.59
CA GLN A 111 -17.98 -16.53 -13.53
C GLN A 111 -17.15 -16.12 -12.30
N TRP A 112 -16.22 -16.98 -11.86
CA TRP A 112 -15.34 -16.64 -10.75
C TRP A 112 -14.34 -15.54 -11.12
N ASN A 113 -13.86 -15.50 -12.35
CA ASN A 113 -13.02 -14.41 -12.84
C ASN A 113 -13.76 -13.06 -12.80
N ILE A 114 -15.04 -13.03 -13.18
CA ILE A 114 -15.90 -11.85 -13.02
C ILE A 114 -16.03 -11.48 -11.54
N ARG A 115 -16.29 -12.46 -10.67
CA ARG A 115 -16.44 -12.23 -9.23
C ARG A 115 -15.17 -11.67 -8.58
N GLN A 116 -13.98 -12.22 -8.87
CA GLN A 116 -12.73 -11.70 -8.31
C GLN A 116 -12.42 -10.29 -8.85
N MET A 117 -12.82 -9.99 -10.09
CA MET A 117 -12.63 -8.67 -10.70
C MET A 117 -13.54 -7.63 -10.04
N ALA A 118 -14.81 -7.98 -9.80
CA ALA A 118 -15.73 -7.14 -9.04
C ALA A 118 -15.19 -6.83 -7.64
N LEU A 119 -14.68 -7.84 -6.92
CA LEU A 119 -14.07 -7.64 -5.60
C LEU A 119 -12.83 -6.74 -5.66
N LYS A 120 -11.97 -6.90 -6.68
CA LYS A 120 -10.80 -6.03 -6.91
C LYS A 120 -11.24 -4.58 -7.11
N ILE A 121 -12.20 -4.35 -8.00
CA ILE A 121 -12.70 -3.00 -8.32
C ILE A 121 -13.31 -2.38 -7.05
N THR A 122 -14.16 -3.10 -6.34
CA THR A 122 -14.78 -2.59 -5.10
C THR A 122 -13.72 -2.20 -4.06
N ALA A 123 -12.70 -3.03 -3.83
CA ALA A 123 -11.63 -2.71 -2.87
C ALA A 123 -10.83 -1.47 -3.30
N ASN A 124 -10.51 -1.34 -4.60
CA ASN A 124 -9.81 -0.17 -5.12
C ASN A 124 -10.68 1.11 -5.05
N SER A 125 -12.00 0.98 -5.25
CA SER A 125 -12.94 2.10 -5.15
C SER A 125 -13.06 2.66 -3.74
N VAL A 126 -12.82 1.87 -2.68
CA VAL A 126 -12.81 2.38 -1.30
C VAL A 126 -11.80 3.51 -1.14
N TYR A 127 -10.58 3.34 -1.67
CA TYR A 127 -9.59 4.43 -1.70
C TYR A 127 -10.08 5.60 -2.58
N GLY A 128 -10.66 5.31 -3.76
CA GLY A 128 -11.20 6.34 -4.64
C GLY A 128 -12.24 7.24 -3.96
N CYS A 129 -13.07 6.67 -3.08
CA CYS A 129 -14.04 7.40 -2.27
C CYS A 129 -13.40 8.40 -1.29
N LEU A 130 -12.14 8.18 -0.87
CA LEU A 130 -11.41 9.11 0.00
C LEU A 130 -10.93 10.34 -0.77
N GLY A 131 -10.52 10.17 -2.03
CA GLY A 131 -10.02 11.25 -2.88
C GLY A 131 -11.11 12.04 -3.61
N PHE A 132 -12.34 11.54 -3.68
CA PHE A 132 -13.43 12.18 -4.41
C PHE A 132 -14.16 13.23 -3.57
N ALA A 133 -14.05 14.51 -3.94
CA ALA A 133 -14.60 15.63 -3.17
C ALA A 133 -16.12 15.55 -2.89
N ALA A 134 -16.92 15.00 -3.82
CA ALA A 134 -18.36 14.86 -3.62
C ALA A 134 -18.76 13.58 -2.85
N SER A 135 -17.79 12.74 -2.47
CA SER A 135 -18.02 11.60 -1.59
C SER A 135 -18.32 12.07 -0.16
N ARG A 136 -19.31 11.45 0.49
CA ARG A 136 -19.58 11.66 1.92
C ARG A 136 -18.42 11.24 2.82
N PHE A 137 -17.53 10.40 2.30
CA PHE A 137 -16.34 9.90 2.98
C PHE A 137 -15.06 10.51 2.42
N CYS A 138 -15.13 11.70 1.81
CA CYS A 138 -13.94 12.39 1.33
C CYS A 138 -13.00 12.70 2.51
N ALA A 139 -11.75 12.27 2.39
CA ALA A 139 -10.65 12.63 3.27
C ALA A 139 -9.38 12.75 2.45
N ARG A 140 -9.13 13.97 1.96
CA ARG A 140 -8.01 14.25 1.05
C ARG A 140 -6.66 13.98 1.68
N GLY A 141 -6.46 14.34 2.96
CA GLY A 141 -5.24 14.00 3.68
C GLY A 141 -4.97 12.51 3.80
N LEU A 142 -6.00 11.70 4.03
CA LEU A 142 -5.87 10.24 4.03
C LEU A 142 -5.51 9.72 2.63
N ALA A 143 -6.17 10.21 1.59
CA ALA A 143 -5.86 9.81 0.21
C ALA A 143 -4.42 10.21 -0.19
N ALA A 144 -3.99 11.42 0.17
CA ALA A 144 -2.64 11.92 -0.05
C ALA A 144 -1.60 11.11 0.73
N LEU A 145 -1.88 10.75 1.99
CA LEU A 145 -1.01 9.89 2.78
C LEU A 145 -0.88 8.49 2.17
N VAL A 146 -1.98 7.87 1.74
CA VAL A 146 -1.96 6.54 1.09
C VAL A 146 -1.11 6.57 -0.18
N THR A 147 -1.27 7.59 -1.03
CA THR A 147 -0.47 7.70 -2.26
C THR A 147 0.98 8.07 -1.99
N GLY A 148 1.25 8.89 -0.98
CA GLY A 148 2.60 9.24 -0.56
C GLY A 148 3.35 8.03 -0.01
N LEU A 149 2.71 7.22 0.85
CA LEU A 149 3.25 5.94 1.30
C LEU A 149 3.47 4.98 0.12
N GLY A 150 2.53 4.90 -0.83
CA GLY A 150 2.68 4.07 -2.03
C GLY A 150 3.92 4.43 -2.84
N ARG A 151 4.14 5.73 -3.10
CA ARG A 151 5.36 6.20 -3.78
C ARG A 151 6.61 5.90 -2.97
N ALA A 152 6.59 6.15 -1.67
CA ALA A 152 7.73 5.87 -0.79
C ALA A 152 8.11 4.38 -0.77
N LEU A 153 7.11 3.50 -0.78
CA LEU A 153 7.32 2.05 -0.87
C LEU A 153 7.94 1.64 -2.21
N LEU A 154 7.48 2.22 -3.33
CA LEU A 154 8.06 1.95 -4.65
C LEU A 154 9.52 2.42 -4.74
N VAL A 155 9.82 3.61 -4.22
CA VAL A 155 11.20 4.13 -4.16
C VAL A 155 12.08 3.23 -3.29
N ASN A 156 11.63 2.84 -2.10
CA ASN A 156 12.36 1.90 -1.25
C ASN A 156 12.56 0.54 -1.94
N THR A 157 11.55 0.06 -2.68
CA THR A 157 11.67 -1.18 -3.47
C THR A 157 12.71 -1.04 -4.57
N ARG A 158 12.76 0.10 -5.26
CA ARG A 158 13.82 0.42 -6.21
C ARG A 158 15.19 0.38 -5.53
N ASP A 159 15.34 1.04 -4.39
CA ASP A 159 16.61 1.08 -3.65
C ASP A 159 17.08 -0.32 -3.23
N ILE A 160 16.16 -1.21 -2.82
CA ILE A 160 16.47 -2.62 -2.53
C ILE A 160 17.01 -3.33 -3.77
N VAL A 161 16.37 -3.12 -4.92
CA VAL A 161 16.77 -3.76 -6.19
C VAL A 161 18.14 -3.24 -6.65
N GLU A 162 18.37 -1.94 -6.56
CA GLU A 162 19.66 -1.31 -6.90
C GLU A 162 20.78 -1.78 -5.97
N ASN A 163 20.49 -2.00 -4.67
CA ASN A 163 21.44 -2.59 -3.72
C ASN A 163 21.75 -4.07 -3.99
N MET A 164 20.97 -4.74 -4.83
CA MET A 164 21.22 -6.12 -5.28
C MET A 164 21.96 -6.17 -6.62
N ASP A 165 22.54 -5.05 -7.06
CA ASP A 165 23.24 -4.88 -8.36
C ASP A 165 22.34 -5.10 -9.58
N TYR A 166 21.03 -4.83 -9.44
CA TYR A 166 20.08 -4.84 -10.55
C TYR A 166 19.55 -3.44 -10.84
N GLU A 167 19.21 -3.19 -12.10
CA GLU A 167 18.74 -1.88 -12.54
C GLU A 167 17.21 -1.87 -12.64
N VAL A 168 16.56 -0.82 -12.12
CA VAL A 168 15.12 -0.59 -12.35
C VAL A 168 14.95 0.32 -13.56
N VAL A 169 14.37 -0.22 -14.64
CA VAL A 169 14.23 0.50 -15.92
C VAL A 169 12.93 1.30 -16.02
N TYR A 170 11.89 0.88 -15.30
CA TYR A 170 10.58 1.52 -15.36
C TYR A 170 9.76 1.17 -14.11
N GLY A 171 8.79 2.02 -13.80
CA GLY A 171 7.78 1.74 -12.80
C GLY A 171 6.47 2.40 -13.17
N ASP A 172 5.36 1.71 -12.94
CA ASP A 172 4.01 2.20 -13.18
C ASP A 172 3.11 1.83 -12.01
N THR A 173 2.64 2.85 -11.29
CA THR A 173 1.62 2.83 -10.23
C THR A 173 1.85 1.88 -9.06
N ASP A 174 1.86 0.57 -9.28
CA ASP A 174 2.09 -0.52 -8.33
C ASP A 174 3.15 -1.53 -8.81
N SER A 175 3.77 -1.29 -9.96
CA SER A 175 4.73 -2.19 -10.58
C SER A 175 6.10 -1.56 -10.80
N ILE A 176 7.14 -2.40 -10.79
CA ILE A 176 8.52 -2.05 -11.17
C ILE A 176 9.07 -3.09 -12.14
N MET A 177 9.84 -2.62 -13.13
CA MET A 177 10.45 -3.44 -14.17
C MET A 177 11.95 -3.44 -13.94
N VAL A 178 12.50 -4.62 -13.69
CA VAL A 178 13.90 -4.81 -13.31
C VAL A 178 14.65 -5.45 -14.47
N ASN A 179 15.77 -4.85 -14.86
CA ASN A 179 16.74 -5.43 -15.76
C ASN A 179 17.66 -6.37 -14.97
N THR A 180 17.53 -7.68 -15.23
CA THR A 180 18.31 -8.73 -14.55
C THR A 180 19.67 -8.98 -15.19
N ASN A 181 20.01 -8.28 -16.29
CA ASN A 181 21.21 -8.48 -17.11
C ASN A 181 21.40 -9.91 -17.65
N SER A 182 20.37 -10.78 -17.53
CA SER A 182 20.38 -12.14 -18.05
C SER A 182 19.59 -12.24 -19.35
N LYS A 183 20.14 -12.95 -20.33
CA LYS A 183 19.42 -13.32 -21.57
C LYS A 183 18.65 -14.63 -21.44
N ASP A 184 18.95 -15.43 -20.41
CA ASP A 184 18.21 -16.66 -20.11
C ASP A 184 16.97 -16.36 -19.27
N LEU A 185 15.83 -16.88 -19.73
CA LEU A 185 14.51 -16.69 -19.10
C LEU A 185 14.43 -17.38 -17.73
N LEU A 186 14.96 -18.60 -17.61
CA LEU A 186 14.87 -19.35 -16.35
C LEU A 186 15.68 -18.67 -15.25
N ASN A 187 16.88 -18.22 -15.59
CA ASN A 187 17.69 -17.42 -14.68
C ASN A 187 17.02 -16.08 -14.32
N ALA A 188 16.41 -15.38 -15.28
CA ALA A 188 15.68 -14.14 -15.01
C ALA A 188 14.49 -14.35 -14.05
N LEU A 189 13.75 -15.45 -14.19
CA LEU A 189 12.66 -15.81 -13.29
C LEU A 189 13.17 -16.13 -11.88
N ALA A 190 14.28 -16.87 -11.76
CA ALA A 190 14.90 -17.17 -10.46
C ALA A 190 15.37 -15.90 -9.74
N ILE A 191 15.97 -14.96 -10.47
CA ILE A 191 16.34 -13.64 -9.94
C ILE A 191 15.10 -12.86 -9.50
N GLY A 192 14.03 -12.85 -10.30
CA GLY A 192 12.76 -12.20 -9.94
C GLY A 192 12.16 -12.75 -8.65
N GLU A 193 12.21 -14.07 -8.43
CA GLU A 193 11.78 -14.71 -7.19
C GLU A 193 12.65 -14.34 -5.98
N LYS A 194 13.96 -14.21 -6.18
CA LYS A 194 14.90 -13.74 -5.15
C LYS A 194 14.60 -12.29 -4.74
N VAL A 195 14.43 -11.40 -5.71
CA VAL A 195 14.06 -9.99 -5.45
C VAL A 195 12.73 -9.91 -4.73
N LYS A 196 11.72 -10.69 -5.17
CA LYS A 196 10.41 -10.77 -4.51
C LYS A 196 10.52 -11.17 -3.05
N HIS A 197 11.35 -12.16 -2.72
CA HIS A 197 11.57 -12.56 -1.34
C HIS A 197 12.21 -11.46 -0.51
N GLU A 198 13.21 -10.76 -1.05
CA GLU A 198 13.91 -9.71 -0.31
C GLU A 198 13.01 -8.49 -0.06
N VAL A 199 12.21 -8.09 -1.06
CA VAL A 199 11.21 -7.04 -0.93
C VAL A 199 10.16 -7.43 0.12
N ASN A 200 9.58 -8.63 0.03
CA ASN A 200 8.60 -9.13 0.99
C ASN A 200 9.17 -9.32 2.41
N ARG A 201 10.49 -9.42 2.59
CA ARG A 201 11.11 -9.50 3.92
C ARG A 201 11.10 -8.16 4.64
N ARG A 202 11.10 -7.06 3.88
CA ARG A 202 11.15 -5.69 4.39
C ARG A 202 9.76 -5.12 4.71
N PHE A 203 8.70 -5.77 4.23
CA PHE A 203 7.30 -5.37 4.43
C PHE A 203 6.54 -6.52 5.12
N ARG A 204 5.70 -6.22 6.11
CA ARG A 204 4.89 -7.23 6.82
C ARG A 204 3.57 -7.50 6.11
#